data_AF-A0A484GJL2-F1
#
_entry.id   AF-A0A484GJL2-F1
#
_cell.length_a   1.000
_cell.length_b   1.000
_cell.length_c   1.000
_cell.angle_alpha   90.00
_cell.angle_beta   90.00
_cell.angle_gamma   90.00
#
_symmetry.space_group_name_H-M   'P 1'
#
loop_
_entity.id
_entity.type
_entity.pdbx_description
1 polymer ?
#
loop_
_entity_poly.entity_id
_entity_poly.type
_entity_poly.pdbx_seq_one_letter_code
_entity_poly.pdbx_strand_id
1 'polypeptide(L)'
;MSYMLPHLHNGWQVDQAILSEEDRVVVIRFGHDWDPTCMKMDEVLYSIAEKVTQPRLTTRPAFRLVISSCWIALPVKNFAVIYLVDITEVPDFNKMYELYDPCTVMFFFRNKHIMIDLGTGNNNKINWAMEDKQEMIDIIETVYRGARKGRGLVVSPKDYSTKYRY
;
A
#
# COMPACT_ATOMS: atom_id res chain seq x y z
N MET A 1 12.87 0.98 15.26
CA MET A 1 13.77 -0.06 14.70
C MET A 1 12.95 -1.03 13.85
N SER A 2 12.52 -0.61 12.66
CA SER A 2 11.90 -1.46 11.63
C SER A 2 12.97 -1.83 10.59
N TYR A 3 13.92 -2.70 10.97
CA TYR A 3 15.12 -2.99 10.18
C TYR A 3 14.94 -3.90 8.96
N MET A 4 13.71 -4.34 8.64
CA MET A 4 13.50 -5.31 7.55
C MET A 4 12.87 -4.73 6.28
N LEU A 5 12.22 -3.56 6.36
CA LEU A 5 11.68 -2.90 5.17
C LEU A 5 12.75 -1.99 4.55
N PRO A 6 12.81 -1.88 3.22
CA PRO A 6 13.77 -1.01 2.56
C PRO A 6 13.42 0.46 2.84
N HIS A 7 14.39 1.18 3.41
CA HIS A 7 14.33 2.61 3.66
C HIS A 7 14.93 3.39 2.48
N LEU A 8 14.28 4.49 2.10
CA LEU A 8 14.79 5.42 1.09
C LEU A 8 15.14 6.74 1.77
N HIS A 9 16.41 7.14 1.65
CA HIS A 9 16.99 8.25 2.38
C HIS A 9 17.12 9.53 1.53
N ASN A 10 16.86 9.44 0.21
CA ASN A 10 17.03 10.54 -0.74
C ASN A 10 15.88 10.61 -1.73
N GLY A 11 15.54 11.82 -2.22
CA GLY A 11 14.48 12.02 -3.20
C GLY A 11 14.71 11.26 -4.52
N TRP A 12 15.96 11.19 -4.97
CA TRP A 12 16.31 10.40 -6.15
C TRP A 12 16.03 8.90 -6.00
N GLN A 13 16.20 8.34 -4.79
CA GLN A 13 15.89 6.93 -4.53
C GLN A 13 14.38 6.68 -4.59
N VAL A 14 13.58 7.64 -4.11
CA VAL A 14 12.12 7.60 -4.19
C VAL A 14 11.66 7.62 -5.65
N ASP A 15 12.16 8.57 -6.45
CA ASP A 15 11.82 8.66 -7.86
C ASP A 15 12.27 7.41 -8.63
N GLN A 16 13.48 6.91 -8.37
CA GLN A 16 13.97 5.70 -9.01
C GLN A 16 13.12 4.48 -8.64
N ALA A 17 12.70 4.34 -7.37
CA ALA A 17 11.86 3.22 -6.93
C ALA A 17 10.48 3.26 -7.61
N ILE A 18 9.91 4.45 -7.83
CA ILE A 18 8.64 4.62 -8.53
C ILE A 18 8.79 4.32 -10.03
N LEU A 19 9.91 4.73 -10.64
CA LEU A 19 10.18 4.53 -12.07
C LEU A 19 10.60 3.10 -12.40
N SER A 20 11.30 2.41 -11.50
CA SER A 20 11.78 1.05 -11.73
C SER A 20 10.67 0.01 -11.77
N GLU A 21 9.51 0.32 -11.20
CA GLU A 21 8.41 -0.64 -11.03
C GLU A 21 7.29 -0.41 -12.04
N GLU A 22 7.24 -1.26 -13.07
CA GLU A 22 6.24 -1.17 -14.14
C GLU A 22 4.99 -2.04 -13.89
N ASP A 23 5.13 -3.16 -13.19
CA ASP A 23 4.08 -4.17 -13.03
C ASP A 23 3.65 -4.39 -11.57
N ARG A 24 4.18 -3.60 -10.63
CA ARG A 24 3.89 -3.66 -9.20
C ARG A 24 3.42 -2.31 -8.67
N VAL A 25 2.57 -2.36 -7.65
CA VAL A 25 2.20 -1.16 -6.89
C VAL A 25 3.32 -0.82 -5.94
N VAL A 26 3.82 0.40 -6.02
CA VAL A 26 4.81 0.93 -5.08
C VAL A 26 4.06 1.61 -3.95
N VAL A 27 4.16 1.04 -2.75
CA VAL A 27 3.59 1.58 -1.52
C VAL A 27 4.68 2.32 -0.78
N ILE A 28 4.50 3.59 -0.53
CA ILE A 28 5.47 4.43 0.18
C ILE A 28 4.82 4.94 1.46
N ARG A 29 5.43 4.63 2.60
CA ARG A 29 5.08 5.21 3.89
C ARG A 29 6.01 6.40 4.15
N PHE A 30 5.45 7.60 4.17
CA PHE A 30 6.13 8.79 4.68
C PHE A 30 5.76 8.97 6.14
N GLY A 31 6.75 9.02 7.02
CA GLY A 31 6.53 9.27 8.43
C GLY A 31 7.83 9.15 9.20
N HIS A 32 7.79 9.41 10.50
CA HIS A 32 8.94 9.19 11.35
C HIS A 32 8.90 7.83 12.04
N ASP A 33 9.99 7.09 12.02
CA ASP A 33 10.11 5.77 12.66
C ASP A 33 9.86 5.77 14.19
N TRP A 34 10.02 6.92 14.84
CA TRP A 34 9.80 7.08 16.28
C TRP A 34 8.35 7.41 16.65
N ASP A 35 7.49 7.71 15.67
CA ASP A 35 6.09 8.01 15.93
C ASP A 35 5.29 6.72 16.21
N PRO A 36 4.44 6.68 17.25
CA PRO A 36 3.67 5.49 17.57
C PRO A 36 2.67 5.09 16.48
N THR A 37 2.16 6.02 15.68
CA THR A 37 1.27 5.72 14.55
C THR A 37 2.01 5.05 13.40
N CYS A 38 3.22 5.53 13.08
CA CYS A 38 4.11 4.89 12.11
C CYS A 38 4.49 3.49 12.54
N MET A 39 4.84 3.29 13.82
CA MET A 39 5.24 1.98 14.34
C MET A 39 4.12 0.95 14.20
N LYS A 40 2.87 1.32 14.52
CA LYS A 40 1.70 0.46 14.30
C LYS A 40 1.51 0.13 12.81
N MET A 41 1.66 1.11 11.93
CA MET A 41 1.51 0.91 10.49
C MET A 41 2.61 0.00 9.94
N ASP A 42 3.85 0.19 10.39
CA ASP A 42 5.00 -0.63 10.01
C ASP A 42 4.82 -2.10 10.39
N GLU A 43 4.26 -2.41 11.56
CA GLU A 43 3.96 -3.78 11.96
C GLU A 43 2.96 -4.47 11.01
N VAL A 44 1.96 -3.72 10.55
CA VAL A 44 0.97 -4.19 9.58
C VAL A 44 1.61 -4.37 8.21
N LEU A 45 2.36 -3.38 7.73
CA LEU A 45 3.08 -3.43 6.46
C LEU A 45 4.10 -4.58 6.44
N TYR A 46 4.83 -4.80 7.52
CA TYR A 46 5.79 -5.90 7.65
C TYR A 46 5.10 -7.27 7.51
N SER A 47 3.97 -7.45 8.19
CA SER A 47 3.19 -8.69 8.11
C SER A 47 2.60 -8.95 6.71
N ILE A 48 2.45 -7.90 5.91
CA ILE A 48 1.90 -7.94 4.55
C ILE A 48 3.01 -8.10 3.52
N ALA A 49 4.19 -7.51 3.74
CA ALA A 49 5.34 -7.60 2.87
C ALA A 49 5.68 -9.06 2.52
N GLU A 50 5.68 -9.95 3.52
CA GLU A 50 5.90 -11.38 3.30
C GLU A 50 4.79 -12.02 2.44
N LYS A 51 3.53 -11.63 2.65
CA LYS A 51 2.37 -12.21 1.96
C LYS A 51 2.23 -11.73 0.51
N VAL A 52 2.61 -10.49 0.24
CA VAL A 52 2.53 -9.89 -1.10
C VAL A 52 3.71 -10.30 -1.97
N THR A 53 4.87 -10.56 -1.36
CA THR A 53 6.08 -10.97 -2.08
C THR A 53 6.11 -12.47 -2.38
N GLN A 54 5.49 -13.31 -1.55
CA GLN A 54 5.52 -14.76 -1.75
C GLN A 54 4.54 -15.25 -2.82
N PRO A 55 4.99 -16.07 -3.78
CA PRO A 55 4.07 -16.93 -4.50
C PRO A 55 3.48 -17.94 -3.50
N ARG A 56 2.17 -17.90 -3.25
CA ARG A 56 1.45 -18.89 -2.45
C ARG A 56 1.62 -20.24 -3.17
N LEU A 57 2.60 -21.03 -2.75
CA LEU A 57 2.67 -22.46 -3.01
C LEU A 57 1.46 -23.09 -2.32
N THR A 58 0.31 -23.09 -2.98
CA THR A 58 -0.80 -23.94 -2.56
C THR A 58 -0.53 -25.35 -3.08
N THR A 59 0.38 -26.05 -2.41
CA THR A 59 0.19 -27.49 -2.20
C THR A 59 -0.95 -27.64 -1.21
N ARG A 60 -2.18 -27.77 -1.71
CA ARG A 60 -3.22 -28.52 -1.00
C ARG A 60 -3.69 -29.63 -1.94
N PRO A 61 -3.43 -30.91 -1.63
CA PRO A 61 -4.11 -31.99 -2.33
C PRO A 61 -5.58 -31.98 -1.88
N ALA A 62 -6.48 -32.07 -2.87
CA ALA A 62 -7.86 -32.57 -2.82
C ALA A 62 -8.76 -32.16 -1.61
N PHE A 63 -9.78 -31.33 -1.85
CA PHE A 63 -11.20 -31.79 -1.84
C PHE A 63 -12.18 -30.65 -2.21
N ARG A 64 -12.99 -30.96 -3.23
CA ARG A 64 -14.41 -30.60 -3.43
C ARG A 64 -14.81 -29.18 -3.89
N LEU A 65 -14.97 -29.09 -5.22
CA LEU A 65 -16.11 -28.55 -5.98
C LEU A 65 -17.31 -28.03 -5.16
N VAL A 66 -17.70 -26.76 -5.36
CA VAL A 66 -18.94 -26.32 -6.05
C VAL A 66 -18.84 -24.80 -6.37
N ILE A 67 -18.78 -24.49 -7.68
CA ILE A 67 -19.44 -23.42 -8.49
C ILE A 67 -19.87 -22.14 -7.73
N SER A 68 -19.47 -20.91 -8.06
CA SER A 68 -19.89 -20.10 -9.22
C SER A 68 -19.42 -18.68 -8.88
N SER A 69 -18.47 -18.04 -9.55
CA SER A 69 -18.48 -17.57 -10.92
C SER A 69 -17.07 -17.03 -11.19
N CYS A 70 -16.64 -17.16 -12.44
CA CYS A 70 -15.44 -16.57 -13.04
C CYS A 70 -14.73 -15.50 -12.18
N TRP A 71 -13.49 -15.75 -11.79
CA TRP A 71 -12.31 -14.92 -12.11
C TRP A 71 -11.06 -15.69 -11.68
N ILE A 72 -10.46 -16.32 -12.69
CA ILE A 72 -9.02 -16.57 -12.87
C ILE A 72 -8.20 -16.60 -11.55
N ALA A 73 -7.94 -17.79 -11.04
CA ALA A 73 -6.83 -18.02 -10.10
C ALA A 73 -5.51 -17.79 -10.87
N LEU A 74 -5.11 -16.53 -11.03
CA LEU A 74 -3.78 -16.20 -11.51
C LEU A 74 -2.77 -16.67 -10.44
N PRO A 75 -1.67 -17.33 -10.83
CA PRO A 75 -0.63 -17.74 -9.92
C PRO A 75 -0.14 -16.50 -9.17
N VAL A 76 0.13 -16.70 -7.89
CA VAL A 76 0.31 -15.64 -6.90
C VAL A 76 1.41 -14.69 -7.34
N LYS A 77 1.00 -13.50 -7.79
CA LYS A 77 1.89 -12.50 -8.35
C LYS A 77 2.44 -11.65 -7.23
N ASN A 78 3.74 -11.40 -7.26
CA ASN A 78 4.39 -10.34 -6.50
C ASN A 78 3.87 -8.99 -7.01
N PHE A 79 2.79 -8.45 -6.43
CA PHE A 79 2.05 -7.30 -7.01
C PHE A 79 2.28 -5.96 -6.32
N ALA A 80 2.96 -5.92 -5.17
CA ALA A 80 3.34 -4.65 -4.55
C ALA A 80 4.73 -4.72 -3.88
N VAL A 81 5.36 -3.56 -3.78
CA VAL A 81 6.62 -3.33 -3.06
C VAL A 81 6.37 -2.23 -2.04
N ILE A 82 6.94 -2.38 -0.84
CA ILE A 82 6.74 -1.44 0.26
C ILE A 82 8.08 -0.77 0.56
N TYR A 83 8.08 0.55 0.63
CA TYR A 83 9.22 1.37 1.03
C TYR A 83 8.84 2.28 2.19
N LEU A 84 9.83 2.51 3.06
CA LEU A 84 9.72 3.47 4.16
C LEU A 84 10.56 4.72 3.81
N VAL A 85 10.01 5.89 4.13
CA VAL A 85 10.66 7.18 3.89
C VAL A 85 10.50 8.05 5.14
N ASP A 86 11.62 8.53 5.66
CA ASP A 86 11.63 9.49 6.75
C ASP A 86 11.48 10.94 6.21
N ILE A 87 10.48 11.64 6.74
CA ILE A 87 10.14 13.02 6.35
C ILE A 87 11.28 14.01 6.68
N THR A 88 12.10 13.69 7.67
CA THR A 88 13.27 14.50 8.07
C THR A 88 14.42 14.39 7.08
N GLU A 89 14.59 13.23 6.44
CA GLU A 89 15.68 12.99 5.51
C GLU A 89 15.33 13.48 4.11
N VAL A 90 14.07 13.29 3.69
CA VAL A 90 13.59 13.71 2.36
C VAL A 90 12.46 14.74 2.49
N PRO A 91 12.79 16.01 2.81
CA PRO A 91 11.78 17.06 2.96
C PRO A 91 11.21 17.58 1.64
N ASP A 92 11.84 17.25 0.50
CA ASP A 92 11.48 17.77 -0.84
C ASP A 92 10.01 17.47 -1.21
N PHE A 93 9.50 16.33 -0.74
CA PHE A 93 8.14 15.86 -1.01
C PHE A 93 7.07 16.50 -0.12
N ASN A 94 7.45 17.15 0.98
CA ASN A 94 6.50 17.61 2.00
C ASN A 94 5.53 18.66 1.45
N LYS A 95 6.05 19.60 0.65
CA LYS A 95 5.25 20.65 0.03
C LYS A 95 4.42 20.13 -1.16
N MET A 96 4.97 19.21 -1.94
CA MET A 96 4.29 18.67 -3.13
C MET A 96 3.13 17.77 -2.76
N TYR A 97 3.31 16.95 -1.73
CA TYR A 97 2.31 15.99 -1.28
C TYR A 97 1.53 16.46 -0.07
N GLU A 98 1.78 17.64 0.49
CA GLU A 98 1.11 18.17 1.69
C GLU A 98 1.24 17.23 2.91
N LEU A 99 2.47 16.77 3.18
CA LEU A 99 2.79 15.85 4.27
C LEU A 99 2.89 16.63 5.59
N TYR A 100 1.77 16.82 6.28
CA TYR A 100 1.71 17.44 7.61
C TYR A 100 1.38 16.45 8.73
N ASP A 101 0.85 15.28 8.37
CA ASP A 101 0.46 14.22 9.29
C ASP A 101 1.69 13.38 9.72
N PRO A 102 1.66 12.76 10.92
CA PRO A 102 2.79 11.97 11.43
C PRO A 102 3.11 10.73 10.59
N CYS A 103 2.08 10.08 10.03
CA CYS A 103 2.18 8.92 9.17
C CYS A 103 1.28 9.12 7.96
N THR A 104 1.82 8.93 6.75
CA THR A 104 1.03 8.90 5.52
C THR A 104 1.48 7.77 4.61
N VAL A 105 0.53 7.11 3.96
CA VAL A 105 0.80 6.06 2.98
C VAL A 105 0.24 6.46 1.62
N MET A 106 1.09 6.35 0.60
CA MET A 106 0.78 6.66 -0.79
C MET A 106 1.01 5.45 -1.68
N PHE A 107 0.28 5.41 -2.79
CA PHE A 107 0.32 4.31 -3.75
C PHE A 107 0.67 4.84 -5.13
N PHE A 108 1.68 4.23 -5.75
CA PHE A 108 2.12 4.56 -7.08
C PHE A 108 2.08 3.31 -7.97
N PHE A 109 1.76 3.51 -9.24
CA PHE A 109 1.80 2.47 -10.25
C PHE A 109 2.21 3.08 -11.59
N ARG A 110 3.30 2.60 -12.20
CA ARG A 110 3.81 3.11 -13.48
C ARG A 110 4.00 4.64 -13.49
N ASN A 111 4.70 5.17 -12.48
CA ASN A 111 4.91 6.62 -12.30
C ASN A 111 3.62 7.45 -12.16
N LYS A 112 2.50 6.82 -11.82
CA LYS A 112 1.23 7.49 -11.57
C LYS A 112 0.81 7.29 -10.13
N HIS A 113 0.51 8.39 -9.45
CA HIS A 113 -0.13 8.35 -8.14
C HIS A 113 -1.57 7.83 -8.26
N ILE A 114 -1.91 6.80 -7.50
CA ILE A 114 -3.25 6.20 -7.49
C ILE A 114 -4.02 6.73 -6.28
N MET A 115 -5.12 7.43 -6.57
CA MET A 115 -6.05 7.91 -5.54
C MET A 115 -6.96 6.78 -5.09
N ILE A 116 -7.27 6.74 -3.80
CA ILE A 116 -8.14 5.74 -3.20
C ILE A 116 -9.29 6.46 -2.52
N ASP A 117 -10.51 6.16 -2.94
CA ASP A 117 -11.70 6.60 -2.24
C ASP A 117 -11.97 5.69 -1.04
N LEU A 118 -11.70 6.21 0.15
CA LEU A 118 -11.88 5.55 1.44
C LEU A 118 -13.11 6.10 2.18
N GLY A 119 -13.78 7.11 1.63
CA GLY A 119 -14.89 7.81 2.28
C GLY A 119 -14.47 8.77 3.42
N THR A 120 -13.17 9.03 3.60
CA THR A 120 -12.64 10.01 4.57
C THR A 120 -12.62 11.44 4.03
N GLY A 121 -12.88 11.63 2.73
CA GLY A 121 -12.87 12.93 2.05
C GLY A 121 -11.51 13.34 1.48
N ASN A 122 -10.43 12.69 1.90
CA ASN A 122 -9.10 12.82 1.27
C ASN A 122 -8.74 11.52 0.54
N ASN A 123 -8.67 11.60 -0.79
CA ASN A 123 -8.40 10.44 -1.64
C ASN A 123 -6.93 10.31 -2.05
N ASN A 124 -6.10 11.29 -1.65
CA ASN A 124 -4.70 11.34 -2.07
C ASN A 124 -3.80 10.47 -1.19
N LYS A 125 -4.18 10.19 0.05
CA LYS A 125 -3.32 9.48 1.01
C LYS A 125 -4.12 8.84 2.12
N ILE A 126 -3.52 7.82 2.74
CA ILE A 126 -3.99 7.27 4.02
C ILE A 126 -3.18 7.95 5.12
N ASN A 127 -3.81 8.73 6.00
CA ASN A 127 -3.13 9.44 7.09
C ASN A 127 -3.35 8.83 8.49
N TRP A 128 -3.99 7.65 8.56
CA TRP A 128 -4.18 6.90 9.79
C TRP A 128 -3.48 5.54 9.74
N ALA A 129 -3.10 5.03 10.91
CA ALA A 129 -2.64 3.66 11.04
C ALA A 129 -3.84 2.70 11.02
N MET A 130 -3.83 1.74 10.10
CA MET A 130 -4.81 0.64 10.11
C MET A 130 -4.33 -0.47 11.05
N GLU A 131 -5.25 -1.09 11.79
CA GLU A 131 -4.93 -2.23 12.67
C GLU A 131 -5.13 -3.59 11.96
N ASP A 132 -6.09 -3.64 11.03
CA ASP A 132 -6.48 -4.88 10.35
C ASP A 132 -5.60 -5.17 9.13
N LYS A 133 -4.83 -6.26 9.20
CA LYS A 133 -3.94 -6.71 8.12
C LYS A 133 -4.69 -7.07 6.83
N GLN A 134 -5.89 -7.64 6.96
CA GLN A 134 -6.69 -8.04 5.81
C GLN A 134 -7.23 -6.82 5.05
N GLU A 135 -7.59 -5.75 5.77
CA GLU A 135 -8.08 -4.51 5.17
C GLU A 135 -7.03 -3.88 4.23
N MET A 136 -5.77 -3.84 4.68
CA MET A 136 -4.67 -3.32 3.88
C MET A 136 -4.37 -4.20 2.65
N ILE A 137 -4.46 -5.54 2.77
CA ILE A 137 -4.31 -6.46 1.62
C ILE A 137 -5.40 -6.21 0.57
N ASP A 138 -6.65 -6.09 1.01
CA ASP A 138 -7.79 -5.88 0.13
C ASP A 138 -7.66 -4.52 -0.60
N ILE A 139 -7.17 -3.48 0.08
CA ILE A 139 -6.87 -2.16 -0.54
C ILE A 139 -5.77 -2.28 -1.60
N ILE A 140 -4.65 -2.93 -1.28
CA ILE A 140 -3.56 -3.10 -2.26
C ILE A 140 -4.05 -3.88 -3.49
N GLU A 141 -4.90 -4.89 -3.28
CA GLU A 141 -5.48 -5.66 -4.38
C GLU A 141 -6.42 -4.82 -5.26
N THR A 142 -7.29 -3.99 -4.67
CA THR A 142 -8.17 -3.11 -5.45
C THR A 142 -7.39 -2.03 -6.19
N VAL A 143 -6.34 -1.47 -5.57
CA VAL A 143 -5.38 -0.57 -6.22
C VAL A 143 -4.73 -1.24 -7.41
N TYR A 144 -4.17 -2.44 -7.24
CA TYR A 144 -3.53 -3.18 -8.32
C TYR A 144 -4.49 -3.49 -9.48
N ARG A 145 -5.69 -3.99 -9.17
CA ARG A 145 -6.73 -4.31 -10.17
C ARG A 145 -7.22 -3.06 -10.89
N GLY A 146 -7.36 -1.94 -10.18
CA GLY A 146 -7.80 -0.66 -10.75
C GLY A 146 -6.73 0.02 -11.58
N ALA A 147 -5.49 0.04 -11.09
CA ALA A 147 -4.34 0.63 -11.77
C ALA A 147 -3.99 -0.12 -13.07
N ARG A 148 -4.09 -1.47 -13.08
CA ARG A 148 -3.95 -2.26 -14.31
C ARG A 148 -5.01 -1.98 -15.37
N LYS A 149 -6.19 -1.50 -14.96
CA LYS A 149 -7.25 -1.03 -15.87
C LYS A 149 -7.05 0.43 -16.30
N GLY A 150 -5.96 1.08 -15.88
CA GLY A 150 -5.65 2.48 -16.17
C GLY A 150 -6.44 3.49 -15.33
N ARG A 151 -7.17 3.05 -14.30
CA ARG A 151 -7.93 3.95 -13.43
C ARG A 151 -6.97 4.66 -12.48
N GLY A 152 -7.09 6.00 -12.41
CA GLY A 152 -6.33 6.81 -11.45
C GLY A 152 -7.01 6.96 -10.09
N LEU A 153 -8.29 6.61 -10.00
CA LEU A 153 -9.08 6.57 -8.77
C LEU A 153 -9.64 5.16 -8.61
N VAL A 154 -9.42 4.56 -7.44
CA VAL A 154 -9.99 3.27 -7.06
C VAL A 154 -10.87 3.44 -5.84
N VAL A 155 -11.98 2.70 -5.78
CA VAL A 155 -12.89 2.73 -4.63
C VAL A 155 -12.53 1.57 -3.73
N SER A 156 -12.32 1.86 -2.44
CA SER A 156 -12.10 0.85 -1.42
C SER A 156 -13.35 -0.05 -1.29
N PRO A 157 -13.19 -1.36 -1.06
CA PRO A 157 -14.33 -2.25 -0.81
C PRO A 157 -15.02 -1.98 0.54
N LYS A 158 -14.36 -1.23 1.43
CA LYS A 158 -14.88 -0.80 2.73
C LYS A 158 -14.88 0.72 2.85
N ASP A 159 -15.95 1.26 3.41
CA ASP A 159 -16.05 2.67 3.78
C ASP A 159 -15.44 2.90 5.16
N TYR A 160 -14.49 3.82 5.26
CA TYR A 160 -13.85 4.24 6.51
C TYR A 160 -14.49 5.51 7.10
N SER A 161 -15.55 6.02 6.47
CA SER A 161 -16.22 7.26 6.88
C SER A 161 -16.75 7.23 8.31
N THR A 162 -17.14 6.05 8.83
CA THR A 162 -17.73 5.90 10.17
C THR A 162 -16.71 5.61 11.27
N LYS A 163 -15.53 5.08 10.96
CA LYS A 163 -14.47 4.81 11.95
C LYS A 163 -13.82 6.10 12.49
N TYR A 164 -13.94 7.21 11.76
CA TYR A 164 -13.36 8.52 12.12
C TYR A 164 -14.41 9.63 12.29
N ARG A 165 -15.69 9.28 12.41
CA ARG A 165 -16.71 10.20 12.92
C ARG A 165 -16.51 10.36 14.42
N TYR A 166 -15.75 11.39 14.79
CA TYR A 166 -15.87 11.99 16.11
C TYR A 166 -17.28 12.58 16.29
#